data_AF-W9CWQ8-F1
#
_entry.id   AF-W9CWQ8-F1
#
_cell.length_a   1.000
_cell.length_b   1.000
_cell.length_c   1.000
_cell.angle_alpha   90.00
_cell.angle_beta   90.00
_cell.angle_gamma   90.00
#
_symmetry.space_group_name_H-M   'P 1'
#
loop_
_entity.id
_entity.type
_entity.pdbx_description
1 polymer ?
#
loop_
_entity_poly.entity_id
_entity_poly.type
_entity_poly.pdbx_seq_one_letter_code
_entity_poly.pdbx_strand_id
1 'polypeptide(L)'
;MSSQSAEKIASILERNLSVENDLGILRPGSNTVSLRSYSKMMYVQPPPLSAVIEKNKSLGRRGTVIVSCADPRITPERFLGLEFAEAAIVRNGGGRTRPALSSLLALDSLGNTGTIIVVHHTDCGMSYYSESEFQDRSKAKHPEIDLPVGEKFGAIVDPEKTVKEDVEYLKSFESWGDVEIAGLVLDTFSGVLKRVV
;
A
#
# COMPACT_ATOMS: atom_id res chain seq x y z
N MET A 1 13.43 14.45 21.37
CA MET A 1 12.10 14.00 20.90
C MET A 1 11.11 14.26 22.02
N SER A 2 9.93 14.81 21.74
CA SER A 2 8.94 15.08 22.80
C SER A 2 8.51 13.79 23.49
N SER A 3 8.25 13.85 24.80
CA SER A 3 7.85 12.70 25.64
C SER A 3 6.69 11.89 25.03
N GLN A 4 5.73 12.56 24.40
CA GLN A 4 4.57 11.93 23.75
C GLN A 4 4.92 10.99 22.59
N SER A 5 5.94 11.30 21.79
CA SER A 5 6.36 10.43 20.68
C SER A 5 7.01 9.15 21.19
N ALA A 6 7.80 9.25 22.26
CA ALA A 6 8.42 8.10 22.92
C ALA A 6 7.37 7.19 23.56
N GLU A 7 6.39 7.77 24.26
CA GLU A 7 5.25 7.05 24.83
C GLU A 7 4.43 6.32 23.76
N LYS A 8 4.19 6.97 22.61
CA LYS A 8 3.48 6.35 21.49
C LYS A 8 4.23 5.13 20.93
N ILE A 9 5.55 5.20 20.81
CA ILE A 9 6.39 4.07 20.38
C ILE A 9 6.33 2.96 21.41
N ALA A 10 6.52 3.27 22.70
CA ALA A 10 6.43 2.28 23.78
C ALA A 10 5.08 1.54 23.75
N SER A 11 3.97 2.27 23.60
CA SER A 11 2.63 1.68 23.49
C SER A 11 2.45 0.82 22.23
N ILE A 12 3.10 1.13 21.11
CA ILE A 12 3.11 0.25 19.93
C ILE A 12 3.86 -1.05 20.27
N LEU A 13 5.03 -0.96 20.89
CA LEU A 13 5.85 -2.13 21.22
C LEU A 13 5.15 -3.03 22.25
N GLU A 14 4.58 -2.47 23.31
CA GLU A 14 3.82 -3.21 24.31
C GLU A 14 2.64 -3.99 23.70
N ARG A 15 1.93 -3.40 22.73
CA ARG A 15 0.86 -4.09 21.99
C ARG A 15 1.35 -5.23 21.11
N ASN A 16 2.63 -5.25 20.74
CA ASN A 16 3.24 -6.34 19.95
C ASN A 16 3.87 -7.44 20.82
N LEU A 17 4.12 -7.19 22.11
CA LEU A 17 4.72 -8.18 23.02
C LEU A 17 3.72 -9.23 23.54
N SER A 18 2.41 -9.04 23.32
CA SER A 18 1.35 -9.94 23.79
C SER A 18 0.90 -10.98 22.75
N VAL A 19 1.81 -11.45 21.88
CA VAL A 19 1.57 -12.65 21.07
C VAL A 19 1.55 -13.86 22.00
N GLU A 20 0.43 -14.06 22.71
CA GLU A 20 0.15 -15.34 23.36
C GLU A 20 0.07 -16.39 22.27
N ASN A 21 0.87 -17.46 22.40
CA ASN A 21 0.78 -18.70 21.62
C ASN A 21 -0.51 -19.47 21.95
N ASP A 22 -1.65 -18.80 21.92
CA ASP A 22 -2.94 -19.46 22.09
C ASP A 22 -3.33 -20.09 20.75
N LEU A 23 -2.96 -21.36 20.59
CA LEU A 23 -3.70 -22.32 19.75
C LEU A 23 -5.10 -22.52 20.37
N GLY A 24 -5.90 -21.46 20.41
CA GLY A 24 -7.19 -21.36 21.08
C GLY A 24 -8.33 -21.47 20.09
N ILE A 25 -8.95 -22.66 20.06
CA ILE A 25 -10.17 -23.02 19.33
C ILE A 25 -11.24 -21.91 19.44
N LEU A 26 -11.63 -21.30 18.31
CA LEU A 26 -12.73 -20.33 18.25
C LEU A 26 -14.06 -20.99 18.67
N ARG A 27 -14.72 -20.46 19.71
CA ARG A 27 -16.13 -20.77 20.02
C ARG A 27 -17.06 -19.73 19.37
N PRO A 28 -18.16 -20.14 18.72
CA PRO A 28 -19.06 -19.20 18.03
C PRO A 28 -20.06 -18.54 18.99
N GLY A 29 -20.29 -17.22 18.85
CA GLY A 29 -21.52 -16.59 19.34
C GLY A 29 -21.49 -15.21 20.02
N SER A 30 -20.76 -14.18 19.55
CA SER A 30 -20.98 -12.81 20.05
C SER A 30 -21.02 -11.74 18.94
N ASN A 31 -22.23 -11.24 18.66
CA ASN A 31 -22.54 -10.23 17.65
C ASN A 31 -22.42 -8.79 18.19
N THR A 32 -21.25 -8.39 18.67
CA THR A 32 -20.94 -6.97 18.93
C THR A 32 -19.46 -6.69 18.66
N VAL A 33 -19.13 -6.18 17.48
CA VAL A 33 -17.76 -5.74 17.15
C VAL A 33 -17.60 -4.28 17.55
N SER A 34 -17.11 -4.06 18.78
CA SER A 34 -16.58 -2.77 19.21
C SER A 34 -15.28 -2.48 18.46
N LEU A 35 -14.94 -1.20 18.21
CA LEU A 35 -13.64 -0.81 17.64
C LEU A 35 -12.44 -1.32 18.47
N ARG A 36 -12.65 -1.64 19.76
CA ARG A 36 -11.65 -2.35 20.61
C ARG A 36 -11.44 -3.81 20.21
N SER A 37 -12.42 -4.47 19.59
CA SER A 37 -12.36 -5.88 19.20
C SER A 37 -11.44 -6.13 17.99
N TYR A 38 -11.10 -5.10 17.20
CA TYR A 38 -10.12 -5.22 16.11
C TYR A 38 -8.67 -5.28 16.60
N SER A 39 -8.41 -4.88 17.86
CA SER A 39 -7.06 -4.81 18.44
C SER A 39 -6.43 -6.16 18.75
N LYS A 40 -7.19 -7.27 18.66
CA LYS A 40 -6.70 -8.61 19.04
C LYS A 40 -6.81 -9.62 17.88
N MET A 41 -6.61 -9.16 16.66
CA MET A 41 -6.16 -10.06 15.60
C MET A 41 -4.71 -10.43 15.97
N MET A 42 -4.53 -11.60 16.58
CA MET A 42 -3.22 -12.02 17.10
C MET A 42 -2.25 -12.02 15.91
N TYR A 43 -1.25 -11.15 15.96
CA TYR A 43 -0.19 -11.15 14.97
C TYR A 43 0.49 -12.52 15.04
N VAL A 44 0.35 -13.31 13.97
CA VAL A 44 1.04 -14.60 13.84
C VAL A 44 2.32 -14.33 13.06
N GLN A 45 3.42 -14.92 13.51
CA GLN A 45 4.69 -14.86 12.79
C GLN A 45 4.48 -15.35 11.35
N PRO A 46 4.89 -14.57 10.32
CA PRO A 46 4.77 -15.02 8.95
C PRO A 46 5.72 -16.20 8.69
N PRO A 47 5.34 -17.16 7.82
CA PRO A 47 6.27 -18.19 7.35
C PRO A 47 7.47 -17.55 6.62
N PRO A 48 8.59 -18.27 6.47
CA PRO A 48 9.72 -17.82 5.67
C PRO A 48 9.27 -17.45 4.25
N LEU A 49 9.76 -16.33 3.73
CA LEU A 49 9.42 -15.86 2.38
C LEU A 49 9.82 -16.89 1.31
N SER A 50 10.91 -17.64 1.52
CA SER A 50 11.33 -18.73 0.63
C SER A 50 10.24 -19.78 0.42
N ALA A 51 9.54 -20.18 1.49
CA ALA A 51 8.46 -21.17 1.41
C ALA A 51 7.28 -20.65 0.58
N VAL A 52 6.96 -19.34 0.67
CA VAL A 52 5.92 -18.70 -0.13
C VAL A 52 6.33 -18.63 -1.61
N ILE A 53 7.58 -18.21 -1.88
CA ILE A 53 8.11 -18.11 -3.25
C ILE A 53 8.15 -19.49 -3.92
N GLU A 54 8.66 -20.52 -3.23
CA GLU A 54 8.72 -21.90 -3.75
C GLU A 54 7.34 -22.46 -4.06
N LYS A 55 6.35 -22.23 -3.16
CA LYS A 55 4.96 -22.64 -3.38
C LYS A 55 4.34 -21.92 -4.58
N ASN A 56 4.55 -20.61 -4.73
CA ASN A 56 3.98 -19.88 -5.87
C ASN A 56 4.62 -20.29 -7.19
N LYS A 57 5.95 -20.53 -7.19
CA LYS A 57 6.67 -21.07 -8.36
C LYS A 57 6.16 -22.46 -8.75
N SER A 58 5.95 -23.36 -7.79
CA SER A 58 5.46 -24.73 -8.09
C SER A 58 4.03 -24.76 -8.61
N LEU A 59 3.20 -23.77 -8.24
CA LEU A 59 1.85 -23.60 -8.75
C LEU A 59 1.78 -22.81 -10.08
N GLY A 60 2.93 -22.38 -10.63
CA GLY A 60 2.97 -21.54 -11.82
C GLY A 60 2.27 -20.19 -11.66
N ARG A 61 2.08 -19.72 -10.41
CA ARG A 61 1.39 -18.47 -10.12
C ARG A 61 2.32 -17.29 -10.39
N ARG A 62 1.83 -16.34 -11.18
CA ARG A 62 2.46 -15.03 -11.32
C ARG A 62 2.05 -14.14 -10.16
N GLY A 63 2.98 -13.30 -9.68
CA GLY A 63 2.75 -12.43 -8.55
C GLY A 63 1.88 -11.22 -8.90
N THR A 64 1.04 -10.81 -7.95
CA THR A 64 0.31 -9.53 -8.01
C THR A 64 1.03 -8.50 -7.15
N VAL A 65 1.24 -7.31 -7.69
CA VAL A 65 1.78 -6.16 -6.95
C VAL A 65 0.75 -5.04 -6.96
N ILE A 66 0.45 -4.48 -5.79
CA ILE A 66 -0.48 -3.37 -5.64
C ILE A 66 0.31 -2.12 -5.26
N VAL A 67 0.10 -1.03 -6.00
CA VAL A 67 0.58 0.30 -5.64
C VAL A 67 -0.60 1.11 -5.13
N SER A 68 -0.55 1.57 -3.88
CA SER A 68 -1.68 2.28 -3.24
C SER A 68 -1.20 3.43 -2.36
N CYS A 69 -2.11 4.36 -2.05
CA CYS A 69 -1.80 5.50 -1.19
C CYS A 69 -1.41 5.09 0.25
N ALA A 70 -0.54 5.88 0.88
CA ALA A 70 -0.13 5.78 2.30
C ALA A 70 -1.19 6.35 3.28
N ASP A 71 -2.36 6.76 2.79
CA ASP A 71 -3.46 7.24 3.62
C ASP A 71 -3.84 6.19 4.70
N PRO A 72 -3.91 6.57 5.99
CA PRO A 72 -4.13 5.63 7.10
C PRO A 72 -5.52 4.97 7.09
N ARG A 73 -6.49 5.50 6.33
CA ARG A 73 -7.83 4.93 6.16
C ARG A 73 -7.83 3.83 5.10
N ILE A 74 -6.84 3.83 4.22
CA ILE A 74 -6.75 2.91 3.09
C ILE A 74 -5.93 1.69 3.51
N THR A 75 -6.52 0.50 3.38
CA THR A 75 -5.86 -0.78 3.67
C THR A 75 -6.13 -1.72 2.49
N PRO A 76 -5.20 -1.82 1.51
CA PRO A 76 -5.39 -2.62 0.29
C PRO A 76 -5.86 -4.04 0.54
N GLU A 77 -5.27 -4.71 1.51
CA GLU A 77 -5.63 -6.06 1.94
C GLU A 77 -7.13 -6.18 2.23
N ARG A 78 -7.73 -5.16 2.85
CA ARG A 78 -9.12 -5.19 3.28
C ARG A 78 -10.09 -4.92 2.15
N PHE A 79 -9.90 -3.83 1.39
CA PHE A 79 -10.88 -3.45 0.37
C PHE A 79 -10.76 -4.28 -0.91
N LEU A 80 -9.62 -4.94 -1.15
CA LEU A 80 -9.45 -5.92 -2.22
C LEU A 80 -9.83 -7.34 -1.78
N GLY A 81 -10.07 -7.57 -0.49
CA GLY A 81 -10.39 -8.90 0.04
C GLY A 81 -9.26 -9.91 -0.13
N LEU A 82 -8.01 -9.47 0.07
CA LEU A 82 -6.84 -10.32 -0.13
C LEU A 82 -6.61 -11.22 1.07
N GLU A 83 -6.28 -12.46 0.79
CA GLU A 83 -5.78 -13.42 1.75
C GLU A 83 -4.28 -13.23 2.01
N PHE A 84 -3.78 -13.87 3.07
CA PHE A 84 -2.36 -13.82 3.41
C PHE A 84 -1.47 -14.26 2.23
N ALA A 85 -0.48 -13.42 1.91
CA ALA A 85 0.51 -13.65 0.86
C ALA A 85 -0.04 -13.74 -0.58
N GLU A 86 -1.23 -13.20 -0.86
CA GLU A 86 -1.76 -13.13 -2.24
C GLU A 86 -1.13 -12.02 -3.09
N ALA A 87 -0.70 -10.91 -2.49
CA ALA A 87 -0.09 -9.81 -3.23
C ALA A 87 0.98 -9.09 -2.41
N ALA A 88 1.98 -8.54 -3.11
CA ALA A 88 2.89 -7.56 -2.54
C ALA A 88 2.24 -6.17 -2.60
N ILE A 89 2.43 -5.35 -1.55
CA ILE A 89 1.79 -4.04 -1.45
C ILE A 89 2.86 -2.97 -1.26
N VAL A 90 2.94 -2.06 -2.23
CA VAL A 90 3.80 -0.88 -2.22
C VAL A 90 2.94 0.34 -1.91
N ARG A 91 3.30 1.11 -0.87
CA ARG A 91 2.54 2.29 -0.46
C ARG A 91 3.40 3.55 -0.41
N ASN A 92 2.91 4.62 -1.00
CA ASN A 92 3.53 5.95 -0.94
C ASN A 92 2.45 7.05 -0.96
N GLY A 93 2.85 8.32 -0.82
CA GLY A 93 1.92 9.45 -0.92
C GLY A 93 1.21 9.44 -2.28
N GLY A 94 -0.11 9.24 -2.27
CA GLY A 94 -0.94 9.24 -3.48
C GLY A 94 -1.04 7.90 -4.21
N GLY A 95 -0.19 6.90 -3.90
CA GLY A 95 -0.18 5.63 -4.64
C GLY A 95 0.48 5.76 -6.01
N ARG A 96 1.45 6.68 -6.12
CA ARG A 96 2.08 7.06 -7.39
C ARG A 96 3.03 5.97 -7.89
N THR A 97 3.02 5.68 -9.18
CA THR A 97 3.87 4.62 -9.76
C THR A 97 5.34 5.01 -9.89
N ARG A 98 5.64 6.29 -10.16
CA ARG A 98 7.03 6.78 -10.26
C ARG A 98 7.84 6.54 -8.98
N PRO A 99 7.41 6.99 -7.79
CA PRO A 99 8.12 6.68 -6.54
C PRO A 99 8.12 5.19 -6.18
N ALA A 100 7.18 4.40 -6.71
CA ALA A 100 7.11 2.96 -6.49
C ALA A 100 8.00 2.15 -7.44
N LEU A 101 8.57 2.75 -8.50
CA LEU A 101 9.23 2.02 -9.59
C LEU A 101 10.38 1.14 -9.11
N SER A 102 11.22 1.62 -8.19
CA SER A 102 12.33 0.83 -7.64
C SER A 102 11.83 -0.43 -6.93
N SER A 103 10.72 -0.34 -6.20
CA SER A 103 10.09 -1.48 -5.53
C SER A 103 9.43 -2.43 -6.54
N LEU A 104 8.77 -1.91 -7.58
CA LEU A 104 8.20 -2.73 -8.65
C LEU A 104 9.28 -3.57 -9.34
N LEU A 105 10.40 -2.96 -9.73
CA LEU A 105 11.53 -3.65 -10.36
C LEU A 105 12.17 -4.69 -9.44
N ALA A 106 12.31 -4.38 -8.15
CA ALA A 106 12.84 -5.33 -7.16
C ALA A 106 11.90 -6.53 -6.98
N LEU A 107 10.59 -6.30 -6.89
CA LEU A 107 9.59 -7.36 -6.75
C LEU A 107 9.53 -8.26 -7.99
N ASP A 108 9.60 -7.67 -9.18
CA ASP A 108 9.65 -8.42 -10.43
C ASP A 108 10.95 -9.24 -10.53
N SER A 109 12.09 -8.68 -10.11
CA SER A 109 13.38 -9.41 -10.08
C SER A 109 13.41 -10.58 -9.10
N LEU A 110 12.66 -10.49 -7.99
CA LEU A 110 12.54 -11.56 -6.99
C LEU A 110 11.54 -12.64 -7.41
N GLY A 111 10.53 -12.25 -8.20
CA GLY A 111 9.37 -13.05 -8.52
C GLY A 111 9.18 -13.25 -10.02
N ASN A 112 7.94 -13.52 -10.40
CA ASN A 112 7.48 -13.47 -11.77
C ASN A 112 6.20 -12.64 -11.71
N THR A 113 6.33 -11.31 -11.67
CA THR A 113 5.15 -10.44 -11.58
C THR A 113 4.32 -10.63 -12.83
N GLY A 114 3.01 -10.79 -12.65
CA GLY A 114 2.05 -10.93 -13.75
C GLY A 114 0.97 -9.87 -13.74
N THR A 115 0.75 -9.25 -12.58
CA THR A 115 -0.27 -8.22 -12.44
C THR A 115 0.26 -7.06 -11.61
N ILE A 116 0.09 -5.83 -12.09
CA ILE A 116 0.28 -4.60 -11.33
C ILE A 116 -1.06 -3.87 -11.23
N ILE A 117 -1.50 -3.58 -10.01
CA ILE A 117 -2.74 -2.84 -9.74
C ILE A 117 -2.36 -1.51 -9.11
N VAL A 118 -2.67 -0.41 -9.80
CA VAL A 118 -2.49 0.95 -9.28
C VAL A 118 -3.82 1.42 -8.69
N VAL A 119 -3.82 1.83 -7.42
CA VAL A 119 -5.02 2.26 -6.71
C VAL A 119 -4.85 3.68 -6.19
N HIS A 120 -5.63 4.60 -6.75
CA HIS A 120 -5.83 5.94 -6.19
C HIS A 120 -7.17 5.99 -5.42
N HIS A 121 -7.43 7.08 -4.70
CA HIS A 121 -8.68 7.23 -3.97
C HIS A 121 -9.17 8.69 -3.93
N THR A 122 -10.48 8.87 -3.72
CA THR A 122 -11.07 10.19 -3.45
C THR A 122 -10.66 10.70 -2.08
N ASP A 123 -10.79 12.02 -1.83
CA ASP A 123 -10.38 12.64 -0.56
C ASP A 123 -8.93 12.34 -0.16
N CYS A 124 -8.02 12.36 -1.14
CA CYS A 124 -6.61 12.08 -0.93
C CYS A 124 -5.87 13.29 -0.37
N GLY A 125 -5.03 13.11 0.65
CA GLY A 125 -4.19 14.20 1.17
C GLY A 125 -3.25 14.83 0.13
N MET A 126 -2.94 14.09 -0.96
CA MET A 126 -2.17 14.62 -2.10
C MET A 126 -2.97 15.57 -3.00
N SER A 127 -4.27 15.78 -2.75
CA SER A 127 -5.11 16.73 -3.47
C SER A 127 -5.20 18.10 -2.81
N TYR A 128 -4.63 18.26 -1.60
CA TYR A 128 -4.80 19.47 -0.80
C TYR A 128 -3.91 20.63 -1.25
N TYR A 129 -2.82 20.32 -1.96
CA TYR A 129 -1.86 21.30 -2.43
C TYR A 129 -1.46 20.97 -3.87
N SER A 130 -1.16 22.00 -4.65
CA SER A 130 -0.47 21.85 -5.93
C SER A 130 0.96 21.36 -5.73
N GLU A 131 1.58 20.92 -6.82
CA GLU A 131 2.96 20.45 -6.81
C GLU A 131 3.94 21.52 -6.28
N SER A 132 3.77 22.78 -6.71
CA SER A 132 4.58 23.91 -6.22
C SER A 132 4.33 24.21 -4.75
N GLU A 133 3.09 24.13 -4.28
CA GLU A 133 2.79 24.35 -2.86
C GLU A 133 3.36 23.23 -1.99
N PHE A 134 3.39 21.97 -2.45
CA PHE A 134 4.10 20.90 -1.74
C PHE A 134 5.60 21.20 -1.64
N GLN A 135 6.23 21.64 -2.73
CA GLN A 135 7.64 22.04 -2.74
C GLN A 135 7.90 23.18 -1.75
N ASP A 136 7.13 24.27 -1.82
CA ASP A 136 7.32 25.44 -0.95
C ASP A 136 7.13 25.08 0.52
N ARG A 137 6.08 24.30 0.84
CA ARG A 137 5.80 23.87 2.21
C ARG A 137 6.84 22.89 2.75
N SER A 138 7.34 22.00 1.90
CA SER A 138 8.43 21.10 2.27
C SER A 138 9.69 21.91 2.58
N LYS A 139 10.09 22.83 1.70
CA LYS A 139 11.28 23.68 1.90
C LYS A 139 11.18 24.64 3.08
N ALA A 140 10.00 25.18 3.36
CA ALA A 140 9.79 25.99 4.56
C ALA A 140 9.98 25.20 5.86
N LYS A 141 9.68 23.89 5.87
CA LYS A 141 9.81 23.02 7.04
C LYS A 141 11.17 22.30 7.13
N HIS A 142 11.75 21.97 5.98
CA HIS A 142 12.93 21.14 5.81
C HIS A 142 13.86 21.78 4.76
N PRO A 143 14.47 22.94 5.05
CA PRO A 143 15.25 23.68 4.06
C PRO A 143 16.43 22.90 3.50
N GLU A 144 17.03 22.01 4.29
CA GLU A 144 18.19 21.19 3.96
C GLU A 144 17.87 19.91 3.17
N ILE A 145 16.59 19.54 3.05
CA ILE A 145 16.16 18.29 2.40
C ILE A 145 15.61 18.63 1.02
N ASP A 146 16.14 17.99 -0.02
CA ASP A 146 15.66 18.03 -1.39
C ASP A 146 15.11 16.67 -1.82
N LEU A 147 14.13 16.69 -2.72
CA LEU A 147 13.78 15.49 -3.46
C LEU A 147 14.98 15.07 -4.32
N PRO A 148 15.16 13.76 -4.57
CA PRO A 148 16.10 13.29 -5.58
C PRO A 148 15.86 13.98 -6.93
N VAL A 149 16.92 14.14 -7.71
CA VAL A 149 16.85 14.86 -9.00
C VAL A 149 15.81 14.21 -9.91
N GLY A 150 14.84 15.00 -10.36
CA GLY A 150 13.77 14.56 -11.26
C GLY A 150 12.55 13.97 -10.57
N GLU A 151 12.58 13.78 -9.25
CA GLU A 151 11.41 13.36 -8.48
C GLU A 151 10.42 14.51 -8.24
N LYS A 152 9.18 14.12 -7.97
CA LYS A 152 8.04 15.00 -7.72
C LYS A 152 7.28 14.46 -6.51
N PHE A 153 6.60 15.32 -5.76
CA PHE A 153 5.67 14.92 -4.71
C PHE A 153 4.50 14.13 -5.29
N GLY A 154 4.05 14.51 -6.48
CA GLY A 154 3.01 13.80 -7.21
C GLY A 154 1.62 14.15 -6.72
N ALA A 155 1.30 15.46 -6.69
CA ALA A 155 -0.03 15.97 -6.37
C ALA A 155 -1.13 15.28 -7.22
N ILE A 156 -2.29 15.05 -6.61
CA ILE A 156 -3.44 14.37 -7.23
C ILE A 156 -4.64 15.30 -7.23
N VAL A 157 -4.95 15.91 -8.38
CA VAL A 157 -6.16 16.75 -8.50
C VAL A 157 -7.40 15.91 -8.78
N ASP A 158 -7.29 15.00 -9.74
CA ASP A 158 -8.36 14.06 -10.10
C ASP A 158 -7.77 12.63 -10.04
N PRO A 159 -8.22 11.78 -9.10
CA PRO A 159 -7.70 10.44 -8.95
C PRO A 159 -7.95 9.54 -10.18
N GLU A 160 -9.05 9.72 -10.92
CA GLU A 160 -9.30 8.95 -12.14
C GLU A 160 -8.35 9.35 -13.27
N LYS A 161 -8.00 10.64 -13.35
CA LYS A 161 -7.02 11.11 -14.34
C LYS A 161 -5.60 10.65 -13.97
N THR A 162 -5.18 10.86 -12.73
CA THR A 162 -3.81 10.52 -12.32
C THR A 162 -3.54 9.03 -12.29
N VAL A 163 -4.54 8.19 -11.99
CA VAL A 163 -4.35 6.73 -12.06
C VAL A 163 -4.11 6.28 -13.51
N LYS A 164 -4.79 6.90 -14.49
CA LYS A 164 -4.55 6.63 -15.91
C LYS A 164 -3.15 7.05 -16.31
N GLU A 165 -2.71 8.25 -15.93
CA GLU A 165 -1.35 8.74 -16.20
C GLU A 165 -0.27 7.80 -15.63
N ASP A 166 -0.50 7.28 -14.42
CA ASP A 166 0.45 6.41 -13.74
C ASP A 166 0.46 4.98 -14.31
N VAL A 167 -0.69 4.49 -14.79
CA VAL A 167 -0.78 3.23 -15.55
C VAL A 167 -0.16 3.37 -16.93
N GLU A 168 -0.42 4.45 -17.65
CA GLU A 168 0.20 4.78 -18.94
C GLU A 168 1.71 4.88 -18.82
N TYR A 169 2.20 5.50 -17.73
CA TYR A 169 3.64 5.54 -17.44
C TYR A 169 4.24 4.13 -17.34
N LEU A 170 3.61 3.21 -16.61
CA LEU A 170 4.12 1.83 -16.55
C LEU A 170 4.00 1.13 -17.91
N LYS A 171 2.87 1.27 -18.61
CA LYS A 171 2.66 0.68 -19.95
C LYS A 171 3.62 1.23 -21.01
N SER A 172 4.27 2.37 -20.78
CA SER A 172 5.28 2.93 -21.69
C SER A 172 6.58 2.12 -21.75
N PHE A 173 6.82 1.21 -20.81
CA PHE A 173 8.00 0.34 -20.81
C PHE A 173 7.66 -1.03 -21.41
N GLU A 174 8.14 -1.29 -22.63
CA GLU A 174 7.92 -2.58 -23.33
C GLU A 174 8.47 -3.79 -22.55
N SER A 175 9.46 -3.58 -21.67
CA SER A 175 10.10 -4.63 -20.87
C SER A 175 9.17 -5.32 -19.87
N TRP A 176 8.00 -4.73 -19.56
CA TRP A 176 6.98 -5.41 -18.77
C TRP A 176 6.34 -6.60 -19.49
N GLY A 177 6.49 -6.71 -20.82
CA GLY A 177 6.03 -7.85 -21.59
C GLY A 177 4.52 -8.09 -21.44
N ASP A 178 4.15 -9.23 -20.86
CA ASP A 178 2.79 -9.71 -20.68
C ASP A 178 2.23 -9.45 -19.25
N VAL A 179 2.81 -8.52 -18.50
CA VAL A 179 2.26 -8.06 -17.21
C VAL A 179 0.97 -7.27 -17.46
N GLU A 180 -0.13 -7.70 -16.84
CA GLU A 180 -1.39 -6.95 -16.85
C GLU A 180 -1.28 -5.76 -15.89
N ILE A 181 -1.58 -4.55 -16.38
CA ILE A 181 -1.52 -3.33 -15.58
C ILE A 181 -2.89 -2.65 -15.57
N ALA A 182 -3.51 -2.62 -14.39
CA ALA A 182 -4.85 -2.09 -14.17
C ALA A 182 -4.81 -0.87 -13.24
N GLY A 183 -5.72 0.08 -13.49
CA GLY A 183 -5.88 1.28 -12.67
C GLY A 183 -7.26 1.30 -12.03
N LEU A 184 -7.29 1.41 -10.70
CA LEU A 184 -8.51 1.43 -9.91
C LEU A 184 -8.59 2.74 -9.10
N VAL A 185 -9.82 3.17 -8.83
CA VAL A 185 -10.10 4.27 -7.90
C VAL A 185 -11.06 3.79 -6.82
N LEU A 186 -10.65 3.95 -5.57
CA LEU A 186 -11.50 3.74 -4.41
C LEU A 186 -12.21 5.05 -4.05
N ASP A 187 -13.53 5.03 -4.08
CA ASP A 187 -14.31 6.13 -3.50
C ASP A 187 -14.37 5.96 -1.97
N THR A 188 -13.70 6.84 -1.23
CA THR A 188 -13.65 6.79 0.24
C THR A 188 -14.97 7.12 0.91
N PHE A 189 -15.92 7.74 0.20
CA PHE A 189 -17.23 8.07 0.75
C PHE A 189 -18.19 6.87 0.71
N SER A 190 -18.17 6.11 -0.38
CA SER A 190 -19.04 4.94 -0.56
C SER A 190 -18.37 3.60 -0.24
N GLY A 191 -17.03 3.54 -0.26
CA GLY A 191 -16.25 2.31 -0.17
C GLY A 191 -16.19 1.51 -1.47
N VAL A 192 -16.74 2.03 -2.57
CA VAL A 192 -16.78 1.33 -3.86
C VAL A 192 -15.44 1.47 -4.58
N LEU A 193 -14.91 0.35 -5.04
CA LEU A 193 -13.73 0.28 -5.90
C LEU A 193 -14.16 0.17 -7.37
N LYS A 194 -13.67 1.08 -8.21
CA LYS A 194 -14.00 1.15 -9.64
C LYS A 194 -12.75 0.97 -10.48
N ARG A 195 -12.82 0.13 -11.53
CA ARG A 195 -11.79 0.07 -12.57
C ARG A 195 -11.92 1.25 -13.52
N VAL A 196 -10.78 1.88 -13.79
CA VAL A 196 -10.67 3.08 -14.63
C VAL A 196 -9.88 2.81 -15.92
N VAL A 197 -8.90 1.89 -15.86
CA VAL A 197 -8.10 1.37 -17.00
C VAL A 197 -7.66 -0.07 -16.74
#